data_AF-X1F497-F1
#
_entry.id   AF-X1F497-F1
#
_cell.length_a   1.000
_cell.length_b   1.000
_cell.length_c   1.000
_cell.angle_alpha   90.00
_cell.angle_beta   90.00
_cell.angle_gamma   90.00
#
_symmetry.space_group_name_H-M   'P 1'
#
loop_
_entity.id
_entity.type
_entity.pdbx_description
1 polymer ?
#
loop_
_entity_poly.entity_id
_entity_poly.type
_entity_poly.pdbx_seq_one_letter_code
_entity_poly.pdbx_strand_id
1 'polypeptide(L)'
;MLKYILKRLLLVFVVVLGVTVVTFSAMHLAPGDPAEMIAVARYGEDLTQEEIEWVRATEGLDAPVYIQYLGWLEHVLRLDLGKSLITYEDVLGEILTRIPATLVLAISSLILSLLIALPAGIISAIRKNTIVDNACMTGALLGVSMPNFWLGLLLIWLFALSLGLLPSFGYGGIFQRMLQQYCSLI
;
A
#
# COMPACT_ATOMS: atom_id res chain seq x y z
N MET A 1 18.45 20.93 -20.27
CA MET A 1 17.18 20.19 -20.08
C MET A 1 17.30 18.70 -20.42
N LEU A 2 17.73 18.32 -21.63
CA LEU A 2 17.87 16.88 -22.01
C LEU A 2 18.79 16.06 -21.08
N LYS A 3 19.99 16.56 -20.76
CA LYS A 3 20.91 15.91 -19.80
C LYS A 3 20.30 15.69 -18.42
N TYR A 4 19.44 16.62 -17.98
CA TYR A 4 18.75 16.54 -16.69
C TYR A 4 17.62 15.51 -16.71
N ILE A 5 16.84 15.47 -17.79
CA ILE A 5 15.79 14.46 -18.00
C ILE A 5 16.41 13.06 -18.04
N LEU A 6 17.48 12.87 -18.81
CA LEU A 6 18.19 11.58 -18.89
C LEU A 6 18.74 11.15 -17.52
N LYS A 7 19.34 12.07 -16.76
CA LYS A 7 19.80 11.80 -15.39
C LYS A 7 18.65 11.35 -14.49
N ARG A 8 17.49 12.01 -14.57
CA ARG A 8 16.30 11.62 -13.78
C ARG A 8 15.74 10.27 -14.20
N LEU A 9 15.62 9.99 -15.50
CA LEU A 9 15.14 8.70 -16.00
C LEU A 9 16.06 7.56 -15.55
N LEU A 10 17.38 7.76 -15.61
CA LEU A 10 18.34 6.77 -15.11
C LEU A 10 18.20 6.56 -13.60
N LEU A 11 18.05 7.62 -12.81
CA LEU A 11 17.80 7.50 -11.36
C LEU A 11 16.50 6.75 -11.06
N VAL A 12 15.40 7.07 -11.76
CA VAL A 12 14.13 6.36 -11.62
C VAL A 12 14.30 4.89 -11.96
N PHE A 13 14.98 4.58 -13.05
CA PHE A 13 15.24 3.20 -13.45
C PHE A 13 16.03 2.43 -12.38
N VAL A 14 17.11 3.02 -11.85
CA VAL A 14 17.93 2.40 -10.79
C VAL A 14 17.11 2.19 -9.52
N VAL A 15 16.29 3.16 -9.14
CA VAL A 15 15.42 3.05 -7.96
C VAL A 15 14.37 1.97 -8.15
N VAL A 16 13.68 1.94 -9.29
CA VAL A 16 12.67 0.92 -9.59
C VAL A 16 13.31 -0.46 -9.57
N LEU A 17 14.46 -0.64 -10.22
CA LEU A 17 15.17 -1.92 -10.22
C LEU A 17 15.60 -2.32 -8.79
N GLY A 18 16.10 -1.37 -7.99
CA GLY A 18 16.43 -1.63 -6.59
C GLY A 18 15.21 -2.07 -5.77
N VAL A 19 14.07 -1.38 -5.94
CA VAL A 19 12.82 -1.73 -5.27
C VAL A 19 12.34 -3.12 -5.68
N THR A 20 12.35 -3.46 -6.98
CA THR A 20 11.90 -4.78 -7.43
C THR A 20 12.79 -5.91 -6.90
N VAL A 21 14.11 -5.74 -6.87
CA VAL A 21 15.03 -6.71 -6.26
C VAL A 21 14.72 -6.89 -4.77
N VAL A 22 14.54 -5.78 -4.04
CA VAL A 22 14.25 -5.82 -2.60
C VAL A 22 12.91 -6.51 -2.33
N THR A 23 11.85 -6.17 -3.07
CA THR A 23 10.53 -6.78 -2.87
C THR A 23 10.50 -8.25 -3.26
N PHE A 24 11.17 -8.61 -4.35
CA PHE A 24 11.28 -10.01 -4.79
C PHE A 24 12.08 -10.85 -3.77
N SER A 25 13.17 -10.29 -3.25
CA SER A 25 13.96 -10.93 -2.19
C SER A 25 13.15 -11.07 -0.90
N ALA A 26 12.35 -10.05 -0.54
CA ALA A 26 11.51 -10.11 0.65
C ALA A 26 10.50 -11.28 0.60
N MET A 27 9.97 -11.62 -0.57
CA MET A 27 9.12 -12.82 -0.73
C MET A 27 9.87 -14.13 -0.44
N HIS A 28 11.14 -14.22 -0.82
CA HIS A 28 11.97 -15.43 -0.62
C HIS A 28 12.61 -15.50 0.77
N LEU A 29 12.77 -14.35 1.44
CA LEU A 29 13.29 -14.25 2.80
C LEU A 29 12.18 -14.38 3.86
N ALA A 30 10.91 -14.24 3.45
CA ALA A 30 9.79 -14.48 4.33
C ALA A 30 9.81 -15.94 4.81
N PRO A 31 9.48 -16.21 6.08
CA PRO A 31 9.42 -17.57 6.59
C PRO A 31 8.27 -18.34 5.92
N GLY A 32 8.57 -19.55 5.42
CA GLY A 32 7.63 -20.42 4.72
C GLY A 32 8.16 -20.86 3.35
N ASP A 33 7.61 -21.93 2.80
CA ASP A 33 7.87 -22.32 1.41
C ASP A 33 6.93 -21.53 0.48
N PRO A 34 7.44 -20.71 -0.47
CA PRO A 34 6.60 -19.97 -1.40
C PRO A 34 5.63 -20.87 -2.18
N ALA A 35 6.05 -22.09 -2.53
CA ALA A 35 5.18 -23.02 -3.25
C ALA A 35 4.00 -23.48 -2.39
N GLU A 36 4.25 -23.84 -1.14
CA GLU A 36 3.21 -24.19 -0.16
C GLU A 36 2.26 -23.02 0.08
N MET A 37 2.78 -21.80 0.29
CA MET A 37 1.94 -20.62 0.51
C MET A 37 1.01 -20.32 -0.68
N ILE A 38 1.54 -20.45 -1.90
CA ILE A 38 0.77 -20.27 -3.14
C ILE A 38 -0.26 -21.38 -3.30
N ALA A 39 0.13 -22.63 -3.04
CA ALA A 39 -0.76 -23.77 -3.16
C ALA A 39 -1.92 -23.65 -2.17
N VAL A 40 -1.65 -23.35 -0.90
CA VAL A 40 -2.66 -23.14 0.14
C VAL A 40 -3.59 -21.98 -0.21
N ALA A 41 -3.04 -20.87 -0.72
CA ALA A 41 -3.83 -19.72 -1.11
C ALA A 41 -4.78 -19.98 -2.28
N ARG A 42 -4.40 -20.86 -3.23
CA ARG A 42 -5.20 -21.20 -4.42
C ARG A 42 -6.16 -22.36 -4.21
N TYR A 43 -5.76 -23.37 -3.44
CA TYR A 43 -6.43 -24.67 -3.39
C TYR A 43 -6.91 -25.08 -2.00
N GLY A 44 -6.50 -24.38 -0.93
CA GLY A 44 -6.89 -24.66 0.46
C GLY A 44 -5.84 -25.41 1.27
N GLU A 45 -6.14 -25.71 2.53
CA GLU A 45 -5.16 -26.24 3.51
C GLU A 45 -4.90 -27.76 3.38
N ASP A 46 -5.81 -28.52 2.77
CA ASP A 46 -5.74 -29.99 2.66
C ASP A 46 -4.98 -30.44 1.40
N LEU A 47 -3.69 -30.08 1.30
CA LEU A 47 -2.86 -30.40 0.14
C LEU A 47 -1.86 -31.52 0.42
N THR A 48 -1.72 -32.41 -0.56
CA THR A 48 -0.68 -33.43 -0.59
C THR A 48 0.67 -32.82 -1.00
N GLN A 49 1.76 -33.48 -0.60
CA GLN A 49 3.11 -33.07 -0.99
C GLN A 49 3.30 -33.02 -2.52
N GLU A 50 2.65 -33.94 -3.25
CA GLU A 50 2.69 -33.98 -4.72
C GLU A 50 2.04 -32.75 -5.35
N GLU A 51 0.94 -32.25 -4.77
CA GLU A 51 0.28 -31.03 -5.25
C GLU A 51 1.13 -29.78 -5.02
N ILE A 52 1.83 -29.70 -3.89
CA ILE A 52 2.76 -28.59 -3.60
C ILE A 52 3.95 -28.63 -4.56
N GLU A 53 4.52 -29.81 -4.82
CA GLU A 53 5.63 -29.97 -5.78
C GLU A 53 5.20 -29.67 -7.21
N TRP A 54 3.97 -30.00 -7.58
CA TRP A 54 3.39 -29.61 -8.88
C TRP A 54 3.27 -28.09 -9.02
N VAL A 55 2.82 -27.38 -7.97
CA VAL A 55 2.79 -25.91 -7.95
C VAL A 55 4.21 -25.35 -8.06
N ARG A 56 5.17 -25.92 -7.33
CA ARG A 56 6.57 -25.48 -7.37
C ARG A 56 7.16 -25.55 -8.78
N ALA A 57 6.95 -26.66 -9.48
CA ALA A 57 7.44 -26.86 -10.84
C ALA A 57 6.69 -25.97 -11.85
N THR A 58 5.37 -25.82 -11.70
CA THR A 58 4.55 -25.03 -12.64
C THR A 58 4.84 -23.54 -12.55
N GLU A 59 5.11 -23.02 -11.35
CA GLU A 59 5.44 -21.62 -11.10
C GLU A 59 6.96 -21.33 -11.25
N GLY A 60 7.76 -22.33 -11.61
CA GLY A 60 9.22 -22.18 -11.79
C GLY A 60 9.99 -21.88 -10.51
N LEU A 61 9.42 -22.22 -9.35
CA LEU A 61 9.99 -21.99 -8.02
C LEU A 61 11.12 -22.99 -7.69
N ASP A 62 11.31 -24.00 -8.53
CA ASP A 62 12.41 -24.98 -8.49
C ASP A 62 13.73 -24.41 -9.04
N ALA A 63 13.67 -23.36 -9.86
CA ALA A 63 14.86 -22.70 -10.38
C ALA A 63 15.58 -21.85 -9.32
N PRO A 64 16.89 -21.60 -9.46
CA PRO A 64 17.59 -20.62 -8.63
C PRO A 64 16.91 -19.24 -8.62
N VAL A 65 16.82 -18.60 -7.45
CA VAL A 65 16.07 -17.33 -7.23
C VAL A 65 16.41 -16.23 -8.24
N TYR A 66 17.68 -16.13 -8.67
CA TYR A 66 18.08 -15.13 -9.67
C TYR A 66 17.50 -15.42 -11.06
N ILE A 67 17.31 -16.70 -11.44
CA ILE A 67 16.66 -17.08 -12.70
C ILE A 67 15.17 -16.73 -12.64
N GLN A 68 14.52 -16.99 -11.50
CA GLN A 68 13.12 -16.61 -11.28
C GLN A 68 12.94 -15.09 -11.41
N TYR A 69 13.82 -14.29 -10.80
CA TYR A 69 13.79 -12.83 -10.91
C TYR A 69 14.00 -12.33 -12.34
N LEU A 70 14.98 -12.88 -13.06
CA LEU A 70 15.26 -12.49 -14.44
C LEU A 70 14.11 -12.87 -15.37
N GLY A 71 13.50 -14.04 -15.19
CA GLY A 71 12.31 -14.46 -15.92
C GLY A 71 11.14 -13.51 -15.66
N TRP A 72 10.83 -13.22 -14.41
CA TRP A 72 9.80 -12.25 -14.05
C TRP A 72 10.07 -10.87 -14.66
N LEU A 73 11.32 -10.38 -14.58
CA LEU A 73 11.72 -9.09 -15.12
C LEU A 73 11.57 -9.04 -16.65
N GLU A 74 11.88 -10.13 -17.36
CA GLU A 74 11.69 -10.22 -18.80
C GLU A 74 10.21 -10.05 -19.20
N HIS A 75 9.29 -10.72 -18.50
CA HIS A 75 7.85 -10.57 -18.75
C HIS A 75 7.41 -9.12 -18.52
N VAL A 76 7.82 -8.51 -17.40
CA VAL A 76 7.48 -7.12 -17.07
C VAL A 76 8.02 -6.15 -18.12
N LEU A 77 9.24 -6.36 -18.63
CA LEU A 77 9.82 -5.53 -19.70
C LEU A 77 9.06 -5.65 -21.03
N ARG A 78 8.37 -6.78 -21.26
CA ARG A 78 7.45 -6.99 -22.39
C ARG A 78 6.04 -6.48 -22.12
N LEU A 79 5.83 -5.77 -21.00
CA LEU A 79 4.53 -5.30 -20.51
C LEU A 79 3.56 -6.43 -20.17
N ASP A 80 4.09 -7.63 -19.92
CA ASP A 80 3.33 -8.77 -19.42
C ASP A 80 3.53 -8.86 -17.89
N LEU A 81 2.50 -8.48 -17.14
CA LEU A 81 2.51 -8.58 -15.67
C LEU A 81 2.12 -9.98 -15.19
N GLY A 82 1.66 -10.86 -16.09
CA GLY A 82 1.19 -12.19 -15.77
C GLY A 82 -0.05 -12.21 -14.87
N LYS A 83 -0.18 -13.32 -14.16
CA LYS A 83 -1.27 -13.60 -13.23
C LYS A 83 -0.80 -13.49 -11.79
N SER A 84 -1.72 -13.11 -10.91
CA SER A 84 -1.51 -13.11 -9.48
C SER A 84 -1.18 -14.52 -8.99
N LEU A 85 -0.13 -14.64 -8.18
CA LEU A 85 0.24 -15.92 -7.60
C LEU A 85 -0.81 -16.44 -6.62
N ILE A 86 -1.69 -15.57 -6.10
CA ILE A 86 -2.67 -15.91 -5.07
C ILE A 86 -4.05 -16.14 -5.69
N THR A 87 -4.57 -15.16 -6.43
CA THR A 87 -5.94 -15.18 -6.96
C THR A 87 -6.03 -15.79 -8.36
N TYR A 88 -4.90 -15.96 -9.05
CA TYR A 88 -4.81 -16.42 -10.44
C TYR A 88 -5.56 -15.54 -11.46
N GLU A 89 -5.88 -14.30 -11.07
CA GLU A 89 -6.42 -13.26 -11.94
C GLU A 89 -5.30 -12.45 -12.62
N ASP A 90 -5.62 -11.77 -13.71
CA ASP A 90 -4.67 -10.90 -14.40
C ASP A 90 -4.23 -9.74 -13.51
N VAL A 91 -2.92 -9.61 -13.26
CA VAL A 91 -2.37 -8.59 -12.35
C VAL A 91 -2.76 -7.17 -12.78
N LEU A 92 -2.78 -6.91 -14.09
CA LEU A 92 -3.20 -5.61 -14.62
C LEU A 92 -4.65 -5.30 -14.23
N GLY A 93 -5.54 -6.29 -14.32
CA GLY A 93 -6.94 -6.16 -13.91
C GLY A 93 -7.05 -5.79 -12.44
N GLU A 94 -6.36 -6.54 -11.57
CA GLU A 94 -6.32 -6.25 -10.13
C GLU A 94 -5.84 -4.82 -9.84
N ILE A 95 -4.74 -4.38 -10.45
CA ILE A 95 -4.22 -3.02 -10.27
C ILE A 95 -5.29 -1.98 -10.64
N LEU A 96 -5.93 -2.15 -11.80
CA LEU A 96 -6.94 -1.22 -12.29
C LEU A 96 -8.15 -1.11 -11.34
N THR A 97 -8.56 -2.21 -10.71
CA THR A 97 -9.68 -2.19 -9.73
C THR A 97 -9.37 -1.37 -8.48
N ARG A 98 -8.08 -1.18 -8.13
CA ARG A 98 -7.66 -0.42 -6.95
C ARG A 98 -7.44 1.08 -7.22
N ILE A 99 -7.37 1.48 -8.49
CA ILE A 99 -7.18 2.89 -8.86
C ILE A 99 -8.28 3.80 -8.29
N PRO A 100 -9.58 3.48 -8.43
CA PRO A 100 -10.65 4.34 -7.91
C PRO A 100 -10.54 4.57 -6.40
N ALA A 101 -10.18 3.54 -5.64
CA ALA A 101 -9.98 3.65 -4.20
C ALA A 101 -8.83 4.60 -3.85
N THR A 102 -7.71 4.47 -4.57
CA THR A 102 -6.54 5.33 -4.40
C THR A 102 -6.87 6.79 -4.73
N LEU A 103 -7.63 7.02 -5.80
CA LEU A 103 -8.07 8.36 -6.19
C LEU A 103 -9.00 8.99 -5.16
N VAL A 104 -9.99 8.25 -4.66
CA VAL A 104 -10.89 8.73 -3.61
C VAL A 104 -10.08 9.12 -2.37
N LEU A 105 -9.17 8.26 -1.91
CA LEU A 105 -8.32 8.56 -0.75
C LEU A 105 -7.41 9.77 -0.99
N ALA A 106 -6.74 9.84 -2.14
CA ALA A 106 -5.85 10.95 -2.48
C ALA A 106 -6.61 12.28 -2.55
N ILE A 107 -7.74 12.32 -3.25
CA ILE A 107 -8.55 13.54 -3.40
C ILE A 107 -9.16 13.97 -2.06
N SER A 108 -9.74 13.04 -1.29
CA SER A 108 -10.31 13.35 0.02
C SER A 108 -9.24 13.85 0.99
N SER A 109 -8.06 13.23 1.02
CA SER A 109 -6.94 13.69 1.86
C SER A 109 -6.44 15.08 1.45
N LEU A 110 -6.36 15.38 0.15
CA LEU A 110 -5.97 16.68 -0.36
C LEU A 110 -6.97 17.77 0.03
N ILE A 111 -8.27 17.51 -0.14
CA ILE A 111 -9.33 18.45 0.25
C ILE A 111 -9.26 18.72 1.75
N LEU A 112 -9.19 17.67 2.57
CA LEU A 112 -9.11 17.82 4.03
C LEU A 112 -7.85 18.58 4.45
N SER A 113 -6.71 18.27 3.83
CA SER A 113 -5.45 18.98 4.06
C SER A 113 -5.57 20.47 3.72
N LEU A 114 -6.19 20.81 2.58
CA LEU A 114 -6.42 22.21 2.20
C LEU A 114 -7.34 22.92 3.20
N LEU A 115 -8.43 22.27 3.62
CA LEU A 115 -9.40 22.84 4.56
C LEU A 115 -8.81 23.09 5.95
N ILE A 116 -7.81 22.33 6.38
CA ILE A 116 -7.19 22.49 7.70
C ILE A 116 -5.93 23.35 7.59
N ALA A 117 -5.02 23.02 6.68
CA ALA A 117 -3.70 23.65 6.59
C ALA A 117 -3.78 25.11 6.11
N LEU A 118 -4.67 25.44 5.16
CA LEU A 118 -4.76 26.82 4.67
C LEU A 118 -5.31 27.77 5.75
N PRO A 119 -6.44 27.50 6.44
CA PRO A 119 -6.90 28.38 7.49
C PRO A 119 -5.93 28.46 8.67
N ALA A 120 -5.36 27.33 9.11
CA ALA A 120 -4.37 27.33 10.18
C ALA A 120 -3.13 28.16 9.81
N GLY A 121 -2.63 28.02 8.57
CA GLY A 121 -1.49 28.80 8.07
C GLY A 121 -1.80 30.30 7.95
N ILE A 122 -2.98 30.66 7.45
CA ILE A 122 -3.42 32.06 7.34
C ILE A 122 -3.57 32.68 8.74
N ILE A 123 -4.19 31.98 9.69
CA ILE A 123 -4.39 32.47 11.06
C ILE A 123 -3.04 32.68 11.76
N SER A 124 -2.12 31.71 11.65
CA SER A 124 -0.75 31.80 12.18
C SER A 124 0.00 33.00 11.59
N ALA A 125 -0.11 33.22 10.26
CA ALA A 125 0.53 34.35 9.59
C ALA A 125 -0.03 35.72 10.03
N ILE A 126 -1.35 35.86 10.19
CA ILE A 126 -1.98 37.12 10.61
C ILE A 126 -1.75 37.40 12.09
N ARG A 127 -1.76 36.36 12.95
CA ARG A 127 -1.62 36.48 14.42
C ARG A 127 -0.24 36.05 14.91
N LYS A 128 0.81 36.50 14.22
CA LYS A 128 2.19 36.14 14.52
C LYS A 128 2.58 36.40 15.99
N ASN A 129 3.36 35.48 16.58
CA ASN A 129 3.84 35.51 17.97
C ASN A 129 2.73 35.50 19.04
N THR A 130 1.53 35.04 18.68
CA THR A 130 0.44 34.83 19.66
C THR A 130 0.36 33.38 20.09
N ILE A 131 -0.42 33.10 21.15
CA ILE A 131 -0.70 31.72 21.60
C ILE A 131 -1.32 30.88 20.48
N VAL A 132 -2.15 31.50 19.62
CA VAL A 132 -2.80 30.81 18.48
C VAL A 132 -1.77 30.39 17.44
N ASP A 133 -0.83 31.30 17.10
CA ASP A 133 0.28 31.00 16.20
C ASP A 133 1.16 29.87 16.75
N ASN A 134 1.58 29.98 18.01
CA ASN A 134 2.37 28.95 18.67
C ASN A 134 1.65 27.58 18.74
N ALA A 135 0.33 27.57 18.97
CA ALA A 135 -0.46 26.34 18.98
C ALA A 135 -0.53 25.69 17.59
N CYS A 136 -0.79 26.48 16.53
CA CYS A 136 -0.78 26.01 15.15
C CYS A 136 0.60 25.45 14.74
N MET A 137 1.67 26.18 15.07
CA MET A 137 3.04 25.78 14.78
C MET A 137 3.43 24.49 15.51
N THR A 138 3.09 24.38 16.79
CA THR A 138 3.35 23.17 17.59
C THR A 138 2.58 21.97 17.03
N GLY A 139 1.29 22.15 16.70
CA GLY A 139 0.50 21.09 16.08
C GLY A 139 1.07 20.62 14.74
N ALA A 140 1.49 21.55 13.89
CA ALA A 140 2.14 21.23 12.61
C ALA A 140 3.46 20.48 12.81
N LEU A 141 4.30 20.93 13.76
CA LEU A 141 5.57 20.27 14.09
C LEU A 141 5.35 18.86 14.60
N LEU A 142 4.37 18.63 15.49
CA LEU A 142 4.01 17.29 15.96
C LEU A 142 3.58 16.39 14.80
N GLY A 143 2.70 16.89 13.93
CA GLY A 143 2.24 16.11 12.76
C GLY A 143 3.37 15.72 11.81
N VAL A 144 4.29 16.64 11.50
CA VAL A 144 5.42 16.39 10.59
C VAL A 144 6.50 15.50 11.24
N SER A 145 6.65 15.56 12.56
CA SER A 145 7.68 14.80 13.27
C SER A 145 7.27 13.35 13.55
N MET A 146 5.98 13.04 13.51
CA MET A 146 5.47 11.69 13.74
C MET A 146 5.63 10.83 12.48
N PRO A 147 6.02 9.55 12.61
CA PRO A 147 5.95 8.61 11.49
C PRO A 147 4.50 8.50 10.97
N ASN A 148 4.30 8.64 9.66
CA ASN A 148 2.97 8.60 9.04
C ASN A 148 2.16 7.36 9.43
N PHE A 149 2.81 6.19 9.49
CA PHE A 149 2.19 4.95 9.92
C PHE A 149 1.66 5.04 11.36
N TRP A 150 2.46 5.58 12.28
CA TRP A 150 2.10 5.71 13.68
C TRP A 150 0.94 6.70 13.88
N LEU A 151 0.98 7.84 13.19
CA LEU A 151 -0.12 8.80 13.18
C LEU A 151 -1.40 8.15 12.64
N GLY A 152 -1.31 7.40 11.54
CA GLY A 152 -2.44 6.66 10.97
C GLY A 152 -3.07 5.70 11.98
N LEU A 153 -2.26 4.92 12.71
CA LEU A 153 -2.75 4.01 13.76
C LEU A 153 -3.45 4.75 14.90
N LEU A 154 -2.90 5.87 15.37
CA LEU A 154 -3.54 6.68 16.42
C LEU A 154 -4.88 7.25 15.97
N LEU A 155 -4.96 7.71 14.72
CA LEU A 155 -6.21 8.21 14.15
C LEU A 155 -7.26 7.09 14.04
N ILE A 156 -6.88 5.88 13.62
CA ILE A 156 -7.78 4.72 13.62
C ILE A 156 -8.25 4.42 15.04
N TRP A 157 -7.35 4.35 16.02
CA TRP A 157 -7.70 4.08 17.40
C TRP A 157 -8.67 5.14 17.98
N LEU A 158 -8.41 6.42 17.73
CA LEU A 158 -9.27 7.50 18.21
C LEU A 158 -10.63 7.52 17.50
N PHE A 159 -10.66 7.56 16.17
CA PHE A 159 -11.89 7.77 15.42
C PHE A 159 -12.72 6.51 15.21
N ALA A 160 -12.07 5.35 15.03
CA ALA A 160 -12.79 4.10 14.77
C ALA A 160 -13.09 3.30 16.03
N LEU A 161 -12.13 3.21 16.97
CA LEU A 161 -12.30 2.36 18.16
C LEU A 161 -12.84 3.14 19.37
N SER A 162 -12.29 4.33 19.65
CA SER A 162 -12.66 5.09 20.84
C SER A 162 -13.97 5.87 20.65
N LEU A 163 -14.10 6.59 19.53
CA LEU A 163 -15.26 7.43 19.22
C LEU A 163 -16.34 6.71 18.40
N GLY A 164 -16.00 5.60 17.73
CA GLY A 164 -16.94 4.85 16.87
C GLY A 164 -17.47 5.64 15.67
N LEU A 165 -16.78 6.72 15.26
CA LEU A 165 -17.24 7.65 14.21
C LEU A 165 -17.01 7.11 12.80
N LEU A 166 -15.99 6.28 12.61
CA LEU A 166 -15.56 5.80 11.30
C LEU A 166 -15.26 4.29 11.34
N PRO A 167 -15.42 3.58 10.23
CA PRO A 167 -15.00 2.18 10.17
C PRO A 167 -13.47 2.06 10.18
N SER A 168 -12.95 0.97 10.76
CA SER A 168 -11.50 0.73 10.86
C SER A 168 -10.90 0.14 9.57
N PHE A 169 -11.70 -0.45 8.69
CA PHE A 169 -11.25 -1.00 7.40
C PHE A 169 -12.36 -1.06 6.34
N GLY A 170 -11.94 -1.29 5.08
CA GLY A 170 -12.80 -1.53 3.91
C GLY A 170 -12.89 -0.35 2.92
N TYR A 171 -13.27 -0.63 1.65
CA TYR A 171 -13.43 0.38 0.56
C TYR A 171 -14.82 0.38 -0.12
N GLY A 172 -15.61 1.48 -0.05
CA GLY A 172 -17.02 1.57 -0.50
C GLY A 172 -17.92 2.49 0.35
N GLY A 173 -19.26 2.41 0.22
CA GLY A 173 -20.22 3.37 0.79
C GLY A 173 -20.14 3.56 2.32
N ILE A 174 -19.80 4.78 2.75
CA ILE A 174 -19.57 5.16 4.16
C ILE A 174 -20.78 4.81 5.05
N PHE A 175 -22.00 5.05 4.54
CA PHE A 175 -23.23 4.87 5.31
C PHE A 175 -23.57 3.39 5.56
N GLN A 176 -23.32 2.52 4.57
CA GLN A 176 -23.63 1.10 4.66
C GLN A 176 -22.72 0.38 5.66
N ARG A 177 -21.50 0.89 5.87
CA ARG A 177 -20.52 0.34 6.81
C ARG A 177 -20.63 0.84 8.23
N MET A 178 -20.96 2.12 8.43
CA MET A 178 -21.24 2.57 9.79
C MET A 178 -22.36 1.70 10.39
N LEU A 179 -23.42 1.42 9.63
CA LEU A 179 -24.49 0.51 10.05
C LEU A 179 -23.98 -0.92 10.33
N GLN A 180 -23.12 -1.48 9.47
CA GLN A 180 -22.60 -2.85 9.63
C GLN A 180 -21.70 -2.99 10.87
N GLN A 181 -20.91 -1.97 11.20
CA GLN A 181 -20.04 -1.95 12.38
C GLN A 181 -20.81 -1.74 13.69
N TYR A 182 -21.90 -0.95 13.67
CA TYR A 182 -22.80 -0.87 14.83
C TYR A 182 -23.57 -2.17 15.06
N CYS A 183 -23.97 -2.90 14.00
CA CYS A 183 -24.62 -4.21 14.13
C CYS A 183 -23.69 -5.31 14.67
N SER A 184 -22.38 -5.23 14.49
CA SER A 184 -21.43 -6.21 15.06
C SER A 184 -21.05 -5.95 16.51
N LEU A 185 -21.49 -4.81 17.08
CA LEU A 185 -21.27 -4.41 18.47
C LEU A 185 -22.49 -4.68 19.37
N ILE A 186 -23.60 -5.16 18.80
CA ILE A 186 -24.82 -5.63 19.49
C ILE A 186 -24.84 -7.16 19.41
#